data_AF-A0A960WUQ2-F1
#
_entry.id   AF-A0A960WUQ2-F1
#
_cell.length_a   1.000
_cell.length_b   1.000
_cell.length_c   1.000
_cell.angle_alpha   90.00
_cell.angle_beta   90.00
_cell.angle_gamma   90.00
#
_symmetry.space_group_name_H-M   'P 1'
#
loop_
_entity.id
_entity.type
_entity.pdbx_description
1 polymer ?
#
loop_
_entity_poly.entity_id
_entity_poly.type
_entity_poly.pdbx_seq_one_letter_code
_entity_poly.pdbx_strand_id
1 'polypeptide(L)'
;MRLLPFILFLATLASVPLLAQNLLEEPDPFSEVGEKKGDPDAKPADRNAIEIPMLQNLPEIVGDGGKVKEKVSEEKKGDAAEKAPLDAQISQHIQKLAEAERDNRMSFMRIVIDDIVRLCELDEKQREDLELAAKGASERSMKEWHEQAERYFRTRLESADPDAAKEMLEGMGSVNFGGNRAEEEGETLDLWKDSLKNVLTDAQVKRYEEILEQREADRIDAFARMSISTIDDHLRLTPDQKSKLGAIVQASAADYLEDVQRYWGDYFERGMLMSLVNAAEEDELKAILTEKQFDRLRDATSNFDHFWDQKRRLRRAKEKASERRKDSDAEKEYEKKEAAPAEGAEIRRAIIGAGGGVIRVEGGNGIIIKGNAGGVKIIDEPKEAPPAVPQDQ
;
A
#
# COMPACT_ATOMS: atom_id res chain seq x y z
N MET A 1 2.59 30.92 -11.11
CA MET A 1 1.58 29.94 -11.59
C MET A 1 2.24 28.58 -11.80
N ARG A 2 2.47 27.83 -10.73
CA ARG A 2 2.88 26.41 -10.75
C ARG A 2 2.12 25.74 -9.59
N LEU A 3 0.91 25.26 -9.85
CA LEU A 3 -0.03 24.77 -8.82
C LEU A 3 -0.89 23.62 -9.36
N LEU A 4 -0.43 22.86 -10.37
CA LEU A 4 -1.26 21.85 -11.04
C LEU A 4 -0.69 20.44 -11.32
N PRO A 5 0.61 20.09 -11.11
CA PRO A 5 1.03 18.73 -11.48
C PRO A 5 0.83 17.67 -10.38
N PHE A 6 0.64 18.02 -9.11
CA PHE A 6 0.60 17.00 -8.04
C PHE A 6 -0.76 16.28 -7.93
N ILE A 7 -1.88 16.99 -8.14
CA ILE A 7 -3.23 16.40 -8.13
C ILE A 7 -3.49 15.55 -9.39
N LEU A 8 -2.79 15.80 -10.50
CA LEU A 8 -2.93 14.97 -11.71
C LEU A 8 -2.14 13.66 -11.64
N PHE A 9 -1.08 13.57 -10.83
CA PHE A 9 -0.23 12.38 -10.79
C PHE A 9 -0.88 11.20 -10.05
N LEU A 10 -1.72 11.47 -9.04
CA LEU A 10 -2.52 10.45 -8.34
C LEU A 10 -3.76 10.01 -9.14
N ALA A 11 -4.29 10.84 -10.04
CA ALA A 11 -5.46 10.49 -10.85
C ALA A 11 -5.13 9.66 -12.11
N THR A 12 -3.92 9.75 -12.67
CA THR A 12 -3.55 9.02 -13.90
C THR A 12 -3.04 7.59 -13.71
N LEU A 13 -2.84 7.13 -12.46
CA LEU A 13 -2.49 5.73 -12.18
C LEU A 13 -3.71 4.81 -11.99
N ALA A 14 -4.93 5.35 -11.96
CA ALA A 14 -6.15 4.59 -11.70
C ALA A 14 -6.89 4.06 -12.95
N SER A 15 -6.33 4.21 -14.15
CA SER A 15 -6.95 3.70 -15.38
C SER A 15 -5.99 2.91 -16.27
N VAL A 16 -5.24 1.99 -15.67
CA VAL A 16 -4.71 0.83 -16.40
C VAL A 16 -5.82 -0.23 -16.43
N PRO A 17 -6.18 -0.81 -17.58
CA PRO A 17 -7.16 -1.88 -17.63
C PRO A 17 -6.72 -3.04 -16.72
N LEU A 18 -7.60 -3.43 -15.79
CA LEU A 18 -7.46 -4.49 -14.77
C LEU A 18 -7.05 -5.88 -15.32
N LEU A 19 -6.94 -6.03 -16.64
CA LEU A 19 -6.64 -7.29 -17.32
C LEU A 19 -5.14 -7.64 -17.36
N ALA A 20 -4.23 -6.74 -16.95
CA ALA A 20 -2.79 -6.99 -16.99
C ALA A 20 -2.13 -7.29 -15.61
N GLN A 21 -2.88 -7.21 -14.50
CA GLN A 21 -2.33 -7.47 -13.16
C GLN A 21 -2.46 -8.92 -12.68
N ASN A 22 -3.27 -9.76 -13.34
CA ASN A 22 -3.48 -11.17 -12.95
C ASN A 22 -2.43 -12.16 -13.51
N LEU A 23 -1.26 -11.69 -13.95
CA LEU A 23 -0.20 -12.56 -14.53
C LEU A 23 1.14 -12.51 -13.78
N LEU A 24 1.18 -11.89 -12.61
CA LEU A 24 2.29 -12.00 -11.67
C LEU A 24 1.75 -12.67 -10.40
N GLU A 25 1.71 -14.00 -10.40
CA GLU A 25 1.69 -14.75 -9.13
C GLU A 25 2.96 -14.35 -8.36
N GLU A 26 2.80 -13.52 -7.35
CA GLU A 26 3.84 -13.28 -6.36
C GLU A 26 4.03 -14.59 -5.57
N PRO A 27 5.19 -15.25 -5.62
CA PRO A 27 5.43 -16.41 -4.79
C PRO A 27 5.41 -15.97 -3.33
N ASP A 28 4.63 -16.69 -2.52
CA ASP A 28 4.60 -16.55 -1.07
C ASP A 28 6.04 -16.60 -0.51
N PRO A 29 6.55 -15.52 0.11
CA PRO A 29 7.92 -15.48 0.61
C PRO A 29 8.19 -16.48 1.75
N PHE A 30 7.17 -17.20 2.23
CA PHE A 30 7.29 -18.22 3.27
C PHE A 30 7.17 -19.67 2.77
N SER A 31 6.98 -19.93 1.47
CA SER A 31 6.78 -21.29 0.96
C SER A 31 8.07 -22.13 0.81
N GLU A 32 9.26 -21.55 1.01
CA GLU A 32 10.55 -22.26 0.95
C GLU A 32 11.27 -22.33 2.32
N VAL A 33 10.58 -22.77 3.36
CA VAL A 33 11.27 -23.35 4.53
C VAL A 33 11.36 -24.86 4.32
N GLY A 34 12.33 -25.27 3.49
CA GLY A 34 12.68 -26.69 3.35
C GLY A 34 13.09 -27.27 4.71
N GLU A 35 12.46 -28.37 5.11
CA GLU A 35 12.84 -29.17 6.27
C GLU A 35 14.32 -29.54 6.19
N LYS A 36 15.18 -28.82 6.92
CA LYS A 36 16.55 -29.28 7.18
C LYS A 36 16.46 -30.50 8.09
N LYS A 37 16.74 -31.69 7.52
CA LYS A 37 17.05 -32.91 8.28
C LYS A 37 18.09 -32.56 9.36
N GLY A 38 17.67 -32.72 10.61
CA GLY A 38 18.50 -32.47 11.78
C GLY A 38 19.76 -33.35 11.79
N ASP A 39 20.88 -32.70 12.13
CA ASP A 39 22.14 -33.35 12.45
C ASP A 39 22.01 -34.01 13.85
N PRO A 40 22.12 -35.35 13.96
CA PRO A 40 21.92 -36.06 15.23
C PRO A 40 23.06 -35.85 16.24
N ASP A 41 24.16 -35.17 15.88
CA ASP A 41 25.34 -35.04 16.74
C ASP A 41 25.55 -33.66 17.39
N ALA A 42 24.57 -32.76 17.31
CA ALA A 42 24.65 -31.44 17.96
C ALA A 42 24.49 -31.55 19.49
N LYS A 43 25.62 -31.50 20.20
CA LYS A 43 25.65 -31.38 21.67
C LYS A 43 24.91 -30.12 22.15
N PRO A 44 24.08 -30.20 23.20
CA PRO A 44 23.37 -29.04 23.73
C PRO A 44 24.35 -28.02 24.31
N ALA A 45 24.29 -26.79 23.80
CA ALA A 45 24.99 -25.66 24.37
C ALA A 45 24.32 -25.22 25.68
N ASP A 46 25.14 -25.16 26.73
CA ASP A 46 24.80 -24.76 28.08
C ASP A 46 24.32 -23.29 28.12
N ARG A 47 23.00 -23.08 28.21
CA ARG A 47 22.38 -21.76 28.34
C ARG A 47 22.21 -21.43 29.81
N ASN A 48 23.26 -20.88 30.42
CA ASN A 48 23.16 -20.21 31.70
C ASN A 48 22.61 -18.78 31.53
N ALA A 49 21.48 -18.57 32.21
CA ALA A 49 20.82 -17.35 32.66
C ALA A 49 21.37 -15.99 32.18
N ILE A 50 20.59 -15.32 31.32
CA ILE A 50 20.53 -13.85 31.27
C ILE A 50 19.21 -13.47 31.93
N GLU A 51 19.28 -13.05 33.19
CA GLU A 51 18.15 -12.45 33.91
C GLU A 51 17.87 -11.06 33.32
N ILE A 52 16.73 -10.91 32.66
CA ILE A 52 16.19 -9.62 32.26
C ILE A 52 15.31 -9.14 33.42
N PRO A 53 15.64 -8.03 34.11
CA PRO A 53 14.81 -7.53 35.21
C PRO A 53 13.48 -7.02 34.65
N MET A 54 12.40 -7.62 35.14
CA MET A 54 11.02 -7.28 34.79
C MET A 54 10.68 -5.83 35.13
N LEU A 55 10.02 -5.17 34.18
CA LEU A 55 9.22 -3.96 34.37
C LEU A 55 8.06 -4.24 35.33
N GLN A 56 8.31 -4.11 36.63
CA GLN A 56 7.28 -3.99 37.66
C GLN A 56 7.30 -2.53 38.11
N ASN A 57 6.35 -1.71 37.63
CA ASN A 57 5.88 -0.47 38.26
C ASN A 57 4.82 0.20 37.37
N LEU A 58 3.63 -0.36 37.32
CA LEU A 58 2.40 0.37 36.94
C LEU A 58 1.59 0.56 38.23
N PRO A 59 1.22 1.80 38.61
CA PRO A 59 0.48 2.04 39.84
C PRO A 59 -0.96 1.50 39.74
N GLU A 60 -1.32 0.67 40.71
CA GLU A 60 -2.70 0.24 40.97
C GLU A 60 -3.58 1.46 41.29
N ILE A 61 -4.63 1.65 40.51
CA ILE A 61 -5.71 2.60 40.80
C ILE A 61 -6.56 1.96 41.91
N VAL A 62 -6.31 2.38 43.15
CA VAL A 62 -7.06 1.98 44.34
C VAL A 62 -8.40 2.73 44.36
N GLY A 63 -9.48 2.02 44.09
CA GLY A 63 -10.86 2.44 44.38
C GLY A 63 -11.38 1.70 45.62
N ASP A 64 -11.25 2.34 46.78
CA ASP A 64 -11.85 1.93 48.05
C ASP A 64 -13.37 2.12 48.02
N GLY A 65 -14.11 1.12 48.46
CA GLY A 65 -15.57 1.10 48.37
C GLY A 65 -16.19 -0.18 48.93
N GLY A 66 -15.80 -0.56 50.15
CA GLY A 66 -16.40 -1.69 50.85
C GLY A 66 -17.90 -1.50 51.12
N LYS A 67 -18.71 -2.52 50.77
CA LYS A 67 -19.97 -2.84 51.46
C LYS A 67 -20.21 -4.35 51.46
N VAL A 68 -20.50 -4.84 52.66
CA VAL A 68 -20.79 -6.23 53.04
C VAL A 68 -22.29 -6.52 52.85
N LYS A 69 -22.60 -7.82 52.67
CA LYS A 69 -23.89 -8.57 52.67
C LYS A 69 -24.35 -8.93 51.26
N GLU A 70 -24.83 -10.13 50.95
CA GLU A 70 -25.55 -11.14 51.74
C GLU A 70 -25.44 -12.49 51.00
N LYS A 71 -25.19 -13.59 51.71
CA LYS A 71 -25.19 -14.94 51.13
C LYS A 71 -26.65 -15.35 50.87
N VAL A 72 -27.13 -15.11 49.65
CA VAL A 72 -28.32 -15.78 49.11
C VAL A 72 -27.84 -17.04 48.41
N SER A 73 -28.26 -18.19 48.94
CA SER A 73 -28.14 -19.48 48.28
C SER A 73 -29.05 -19.50 47.06
N GLU A 74 -28.50 -19.21 45.89
CA GLU A 74 -29.18 -19.49 44.61
C GLU A 74 -29.22 -21.00 44.39
N GLU A 75 -30.45 -21.51 44.40
CA GLU A 75 -30.81 -22.80 43.84
C GLU A 75 -30.24 -22.91 42.42
N LYS A 76 -29.46 -23.97 42.18
CA LYS A 76 -29.09 -24.45 40.86
C LYS A 76 -30.36 -24.71 40.04
N LYS A 77 -30.80 -23.71 39.29
CA LYS A 77 -31.70 -23.86 38.15
C LYS A 77 -30.88 -24.52 37.04
N GLY A 78 -31.08 -25.82 36.87
CA GLY A 78 -30.34 -26.65 35.92
C GLY A 78 -30.39 -26.15 34.48
N ASP A 79 -29.22 -26.12 33.85
CA ASP A 79 -28.84 -27.00 32.73
C ASP A 79 -29.78 -27.08 31.52
N ALA A 80 -30.32 -25.95 31.09
CA ALA A 80 -30.85 -25.81 29.72
C ALA A 80 -30.76 -24.37 29.19
N ALA A 81 -29.75 -23.59 29.62
CA ALA A 81 -29.23 -22.54 28.74
C ALA A 81 -28.49 -23.27 27.61
N GLU A 82 -29.26 -23.67 26.59
CA GLU A 82 -28.80 -24.20 25.31
C GLU A 82 -27.50 -23.48 24.95
N LYS A 83 -26.38 -24.24 24.92
CA LYS A 83 -25.07 -23.68 24.57
C LYS A 83 -25.25 -22.91 23.28
N ALA A 84 -25.06 -21.58 23.34
CA ALA A 84 -25.24 -20.75 22.16
C ALA A 84 -24.35 -21.33 21.05
N PRO A 85 -24.90 -21.49 19.82
CA PRO A 85 -24.11 -21.99 18.70
C PRO A 85 -22.79 -21.22 18.61
N LEU A 86 -21.71 -21.90 18.22
CA LEU A 86 -20.36 -21.31 18.13
C LEU A 86 -20.39 -19.96 17.38
N ASP A 87 -21.14 -19.87 16.29
CA ASP A 87 -21.34 -18.64 15.52
C ASP A 87 -21.89 -17.47 16.36
N ALA A 88 -22.82 -17.74 17.28
CA ALA A 88 -23.38 -16.72 18.17
C ALA A 88 -22.36 -16.24 19.19
N GLN A 89 -21.51 -17.14 19.71
CA GLN A 89 -20.43 -16.79 20.63
C GLN A 89 -19.36 -15.94 19.94
N ILE A 90 -18.94 -16.33 18.73
CA ILE A 90 -18.01 -15.56 17.88
C ILE A 90 -18.60 -14.17 17.59
N SER A 91 -19.87 -14.10 17.18
CA SER A 91 -20.54 -12.83 16.86
C SER A 91 -20.60 -11.89 18.07
N GLN A 92 -20.96 -12.40 19.26
CA GLN A 92 -20.99 -11.60 20.50
C GLN A 92 -19.59 -11.10 20.88
N HIS A 93 -18.58 -11.95 20.74
CA HIS A 93 -17.20 -11.57 21.03
C HIS A 93 -16.70 -10.47 20.07
N ILE A 94 -16.95 -10.62 18.77
CA ILE A 94 -16.59 -9.61 17.76
C ILE A 94 -17.31 -8.29 18.04
N GLN A 95 -18.59 -8.30 18.43
CA GLN A 95 -19.32 -7.08 18.79
C GLN A 95 -18.66 -6.34 19.95
N LYS A 96 -18.24 -7.05 21.00
CA LYS A 96 -17.51 -6.47 22.13
C LYS A 96 -16.18 -5.84 21.69
N LEU A 97 -15.42 -6.52 20.84
CA LEU A 97 -14.17 -5.98 20.30
C LEU A 97 -14.41 -4.78 19.36
N ALA A 98 -15.50 -4.80 18.60
CA ALA A 98 -15.84 -3.74 17.65
C ALA A 98 -16.15 -2.40 18.35
N GLU A 99 -16.69 -2.41 19.56
CA GLU A 99 -16.89 -1.18 20.35
C GLU A 99 -15.54 -0.54 20.71
N ALA A 100 -14.62 -1.32 21.27
CA ALA A 100 -13.27 -0.85 21.59
C ALA A 100 -12.52 -0.36 20.35
N GLU A 101 -12.65 -1.07 19.23
CA GLU A 101 -12.02 -0.68 17.96
C GLU A 101 -12.60 0.63 17.40
N ARG A 102 -13.92 0.84 17.48
CA ARG A 102 -14.54 2.12 17.10
C ARG A 102 -14.00 3.27 17.94
N ASP A 103 -13.90 3.08 19.24
CA ASP A 103 -13.36 4.09 20.15
C ASP A 103 -11.90 4.40 19.84
N ASN A 104 -11.08 3.38 19.53
CA ASN A 104 -9.71 3.56 19.10
C ASN A 104 -9.61 4.40 17.81
N ARG A 105 -10.39 4.07 16.79
CA ARG A 105 -10.42 4.81 15.51
C ARG A 105 -10.89 6.24 15.68
N MET A 106 -11.95 6.45 16.47
CA MET A 106 -12.45 7.80 16.76
C MET A 106 -11.45 8.61 17.58
N SER A 107 -10.72 7.98 18.51
CA SER A 107 -9.65 8.63 19.26
C SER A 107 -8.55 9.15 18.33
N PHE A 108 -8.11 8.33 17.36
CA PHE A 108 -7.17 8.75 16.33
C PHE A 108 -7.72 9.91 15.50
N MET A 109 -8.95 9.80 14.99
CA MET A 109 -9.57 10.87 14.18
C MET A 109 -9.73 12.18 14.95
N ARG A 110 -9.97 12.15 16.26
CA ARG A 110 -10.01 13.37 17.08
C ARG A 110 -8.68 14.11 17.09
N ILE A 111 -7.56 13.40 17.15
CA ILE A 111 -6.21 14.01 17.06
C ILE A 111 -6.04 14.69 15.70
N VAL A 112 -6.47 14.04 14.61
CA VAL A 112 -6.43 14.60 13.26
C VAL A 112 -7.30 15.85 13.15
N ILE A 113 -8.53 15.81 13.69
CA ILE A 113 -9.45 16.96 13.71
C ILE A 113 -8.85 18.12 14.50
N ASP A 114 -8.35 17.87 15.72
CA ASP A 114 -7.76 18.90 16.56
C ASP A 114 -6.56 19.57 15.88
N ASP A 115 -5.77 18.79 15.13
CA ASP A 115 -4.67 19.30 14.34
C ASP A 115 -5.16 20.20 13.19
N ILE A 116 -6.16 19.76 12.42
CA ILE A 116 -6.75 20.56 11.34
C ILE A 116 -7.39 21.84 11.88
N VAL A 117 -8.16 21.75 12.98
CA VAL A 117 -8.77 22.91 13.66
C VAL A 117 -7.71 23.94 14.00
N ARG A 118 -6.62 23.51 14.62
CA ARG A 118 -5.50 24.38 14.99
C ARG A 118 -4.77 24.97 13.79
N LEU A 119 -4.53 24.19 12.74
CA LEU A 119 -3.75 24.61 11.57
C LEU A 119 -4.55 25.48 10.58
N CYS A 120 -5.84 25.22 10.45
CA CYS A 120 -6.73 25.88 9.49
C CYS A 120 -7.65 26.91 10.12
N GLU A 121 -7.57 27.09 11.45
CA GLU A 121 -8.38 28.05 12.21
C GLU A 121 -9.88 27.85 11.96
N LEU A 122 -10.34 26.60 12.09
CA LEU A 122 -11.73 26.23 11.81
C LEU A 122 -12.70 26.86 12.81
N ASP A 123 -13.89 27.21 12.33
CA ASP A 123 -15.00 27.56 13.20
C ASP A 123 -15.70 26.33 13.81
N GLU A 124 -16.57 26.53 14.81
CA GLU A 124 -17.24 25.43 15.51
C GLU A 124 -18.10 24.58 14.56
N LYS A 125 -18.72 25.20 13.55
CA LYS A 125 -19.54 24.48 12.59
C LYS A 125 -18.69 23.57 11.71
N GLN A 126 -17.58 24.08 11.19
CA GLN A 126 -16.63 23.28 10.41
C GLN A 126 -16.08 22.11 11.24
N ARG A 127 -15.81 22.34 12.53
CA ARG A 127 -15.39 21.29 13.46
C ARG A 127 -16.46 20.21 13.63
N GLU A 128 -17.71 20.59 13.92
CA GLU A 128 -18.84 19.66 14.04
C GLU A 128 -19.04 18.83 12.75
N ASP A 129 -18.94 19.48 11.58
CA ASP A 129 -19.04 18.80 10.28
C ASP A 129 -17.89 17.80 10.07
N LEU A 130 -16.66 18.11 10.49
CA LEU A 130 -15.54 17.17 10.46
C LEU A 130 -15.72 16.01 11.44
N GLU A 131 -16.24 16.25 12.65
CA GLU A 131 -16.50 15.19 13.61
C GLU A 131 -17.55 14.19 13.08
N LEU A 132 -18.59 14.69 12.41
CA LEU A 132 -19.59 13.85 11.75
C LEU A 132 -18.98 13.05 10.59
N ALA A 133 -18.15 13.69 9.76
CA ALA A 133 -17.46 13.04 8.66
C ALA A 133 -16.51 11.94 9.16
N ALA A 134 -15.74 12.20 10.22
CA ALA A 134 -14.85 11.24 10.84
C ALA A 134 -15.62 10.03 11.36
N LYS A 135 -16.75 10.24 12.04
CA LYS A 135 -17.63 9.15 12.47
C LYS A 135 -18.10 8.30 11.29
N GLY A 136 -18.52 8.93 10.19
CA GLY A 136 -18.92 8.21 8.97
C GLY A 136 -17.78 7.39 8.36
N ALA A 137 -16.56 7.96 8.31
CA ALA A 137 -15.37 7.30 7.80
C ALA A 137 -14.96 6.10 8.68
N SER A 138 -14.93 6.27 10.01
CA SER A 138 -14.62 5.20 10.95
C SER A 138 -15.63 4.05 10.89
N GLU A 139 -16.94 4.32 10.82
CA GLU A 139 -17.94 3.26 10.68
C GLU A 139 -17.82 2.53 9.33
N ARG A 140 -17.43 3.23 8.26
CA ARG A 140 -17.20 2.59 6.96
C ARG A 140 -16.01 1.64 6.99
N SER A 141 -14.91 2.01 7.64
CA SER A 141 -13.76 1.11 7.79
C SER A 141 -14.04 -0.05 8.76
N MET A 142 -15.01 0.07 9.67
CA MET A 142 -15.38 -1.04 10.56
C MET A 142 -15.93 -2.24 9.80
N LYS A 143 -16.48 -2.06 8.59
CA LYS A 143 -16.97 -3.16 7.77
C LYS A 143 -15.85 -4.16 7.45
N GLU A 144 -14.74 -3.67 6.91
CA GLU A 144 -13.62 -4.53 6.53
C GLU A 144 -12.97 -5.18 7.75
N TRP A 145 -12.78 -4.42 8.83
CA TRP A 145 -12.29 -4.96 10.09
C TRP A 145 -13.18 -6.10 10.61
N HIS A 146 -14.50 -5.94 10.54
CA HIS A 146 -15.45 -6.96 10.99
C HIS A 146 -15.32 -8.24 10.15
N GLU A 147 -15.22 -8.12 8.83
CA GLU A 147 -15.01 -9.25 7.93
C GLU A 147 -13.68 -9.96 8.20
N GLN A 148 -12.61 -9.21 8.50
CA GLN A 148 -11.31 -9.79 8.88
C GLN A 148 -11.40 -10.51 10.23
N ALA A 149 -12.04 -9.90 11.23
CA ALA A 149 -12.26 -10.51 12.54
C ALA A 149 -13.07 -11.80 12.45
N GLU A 150 -14.15 -11.79 11.67
CA GLU A 150 -14.98 -12.98 11.47
C GLU A 150 -14.19 -14.12 10.83
N ARG A 151 -13.41 -13.85 9.77
CA ARG A 151 -12.54 -14.85 9.16
C ARG A 151 -11.53 -15.39 10.17
N TYR A 152 -10.85 -14.50 10.91
CA TYR A 152 -9.85 -14.87 11.90
C TYR A 152 -10.41 -15.82 12.97
N PHE A 153 -11.50 -15.43 13.62
CA PHE A 153 -12.07 -16.23 14.71
C PHE A 153 -12.68 -17.54 14.20
N ARG A 154 -13.38 -17.54 13.05
CA ARG A 154 -13.93 -18.77 12.46
C ARG A 154 -12.82 -19.77 12.13
N THR A 155 -11.75 -19.34 11.46
CA THR A 155 -10.61 -20.22 11.14
C THR A 155 -9.91 -20.71 12.40
N ARG A 156 -9.75 -19.86 13.42
CA ARG A 156 -9.08 -20.23 14.67
C ARG A 156 -9.88 -21.23 15.51
N LEU A 157 -11.21 -21.19 15.42
CA LEU A 157 -12.12 -21.97 16.24
C LEU A 157 -12.85 -23.10 15.49
N GLU A 158 -12.50 -23.35 14.22
CA GLU A 158 -13.18 -24.33 13.36
C GLU A 158 -13.27 -25.73 13.97
N SER A 159 -12.26 -26.13 14.75
CA SER A 159 -12.16 -27.44 15.40
C SER A 159 -12.42 -27.43 16.91
N ALA A 160 -12.72 -26.27 17.49
CA ALA A 160 -12.97 -26.14 18.92
C ALA A 160 -14.41 -26.56 19.26
N ASP A 161 -14.59 -27.35 20.32
CA ASP A 161 -15.91 -27.55 20.88
C ASP A 161 -16.42 -26.25 21.55
N PRO A 162 -17.74 -26.09 21.78
CA PRO A 162 -18.30 -24.83 22.28
C PRO A 162 -17.74 -24.34 23.62
N ASP A 163 -17.29 -25.23 24.51
CA ASP A 163 -16.76 -24.82 25.82
C ASP A 163 -15.30 -24.36 25.66
N ALA A 164 -14.50 -25.10 24.90
CA ALA A 164 -13.13 -24.71 24.57
C ALA A 164 -13.09 -23.41 23.75
N ALA A 165 -14.03 -23.22 22.82
CA ALA A 165 -14.12 -22.00 22.03
C ALA A 165 -14.41 -20.77 22.89
N LYS A 166 -15.28 -20.90 23.90
CA LYS A 166 -15.56 -19.84 24.85
C LYS A 166 -14.31 -19.44 25.64
N GLU A 167 -13.59 -20.42 26.18
CA GLU A 167 -12.34 -20.18 26.91
C GLU A 167 -11.28 -19.52 26.02
N MET A 168 -11.15 -19.99 24.77
CA MET A 168 -10.26 -19.41 23.78
C MET A 168 -10.62 -17.95 23.47
N LEU A 169 -11.90 -17.64 23.25
CA LEU A 169 -12.38 -16.28 23.00
C LEU A 169 -12.14 -15.37 24.22
N GLU A 170 -12.37 -15.84 25.44
CA GLU A 170 -12.10 -15.08 26.66
C GLU A 170 -10.60 -14.84 26.89
N GLY A 171 -9.74 -15.77 26.46
CA GLY A 171 -8.28 -15.65 26.48
C GLY A 171 -7.69 -14.83 25.32
N MET A 172 -8.41 -14.71 24.20
CA MET A 172 -8.05 -13.84 23.09
C MET A 172 -8.37 -12.39 23.48
N GLY A 173 -7.31 -11.63 23.80
CA GLY A 173 -7.40 -10.19 24.08
C GLY A 173 -7.76 -9.38 22.83
N SER A 174 -7.32 -8.11 22.79
CA SER A 174 -7.47 -7.30 21.58
C SER A 174 -6.75 -7.95 20.40
N VAL A 175 -7.47 -8.17 19.31
CA VAL A 175 -6.89 -8.58 18.03
C VAL A 175 -6.47 -7.33 17.26
N ASN A 176 -5.25 -7.33 16.76
CA ASN A 176 -4.76 -6.30 15.85
C ASN A 176 -4.48 -6.98 14.51
N PHE A 177 -5.30 -6.68 13.51
CA PHE A 177 -5.04 -7.10 12.15
C PHE A 177 -4.02 -6.12 11.61
N GLY A 178 -2.76 -6.57 11.48
CA GLY A 178 -1.61 -5.76 11.09
C GLY A 178 -1.66 -5.23 9.65
N GLY A 179 -2.84 -4.85 9.16
CA GLY A 179 -2.97 -3.98 8.02
C GLY A 179 -2.29 -2.65 8.33
N ASN A 180 -1.73 -2.02 7.30
CA ASN A 180 -1.20 -0.67 7.40
C ASN A 180 -2.34 0.23 7.91
N ARG A 181 -2.35 0.52 9.21
CA ARG A 181 -3.32 1.43 9.82
C ARG A 181 -3.45 2.71 9.01
N ALA A 182 -2.33 3.22 8.51
CA ALA A 182 -2.31 4.38 7.65
C ALA A 182 -3.17 4.23 6.39
N GLU A 183 -3.21 3.08 5.70
CA GLU A 183 -3.96 2.90 4.45
C GLU A 183 -5.43 2.50 4.66
N GLU A 184 -5.75 1.88 5.80
CA GLU A 184 -7.08 1.34 6.09
C GLU A 184 -7.87 2.16 7.14
N GLU A 185 -7.21 3.08 7.86
CA GLU A 185 -7.84 3.89 8.90
C GLU A 185 -8.06 5.33 8.44
N GLY A 186 -9.33 5.75 8.51
CA GLY A 186 -9.75 7.15 8.68
C GLY A 186 -9.26 8.13 7.62
N GLU A 187 -8.05 8.66 7.80
CA GLU A 187 -7.50 9.80 7.07
C GLU A 187 -7.19 9.51 5.60
N THR A 188 -6.89 8.27 5.26
CA THR A 188 -6.58 7.87 3.88
C THR A 188 -7.80 7.47 3.07
N LEU A 189 -8.94 7.23 3.73
CA LEU A 189 -10.20 6.90 3.08
C LEU A 189 -10.65 8.06 2.19
N ASP A 190 -11.02 7.74 0.95
CA ASP A 190 -11.52 8.73 -0.02
C ASP A 190 -12.70 9.53 0.55
N LEU A 191 -13.56 8.87 1.35
CA LEU A 191 -14.68 9.53 2.02
C LEU A 191 -14.23 10.67 2.95
N TRP A 192 -13.15 10.47 3.70
CA TRP A 192 -12.59 11.52 4.56
C TRP A 192 -11.99 12.65 3.73
N LYS A 193 -11.17 12.32 2.73
CA LYS A 193 -10.56 13.32 1.82
C LYS A 193 -11.61 14.16 1.10
N ASP A 194 -12.70 13.55 0.64
CA ASP A 194 -13.81 14.27 0.01
C ASP A 194 -14.57 15.13 1.02
N SER A 195 -14.71 14.68 2.27
CA SER A 195 -15.32 15.47 3.34
C SER A 195 -14.47 16.69 3.67
N LEU A 196 -13.13 16.57 3.70
CA LEU A 196 -12.23 17.71 3.88
C LEU A 196 -12.46 18.79 2.82
N LYS A 197 -12.59 18.42 1.54
CA LYS A 197 -12.85 19.39 0.45
C LYS A 197 -14.21 20.09 0.57
N ASN A 198 -15.19 19.45 1.20
CA ASN A 198 -16.52 20.03 1.38
C ASN A 198 -16.60 20.95 2.61
N VAL A 199 -15.82 20.65 3.66
CA VAL A 199 -15.85 21.39 4.93
C VAL A 199 -14.84 22.55 4.93
N LEU A 200 -13.68 22.35 4.32
CA LEU A 200 -12.61 23.34 4.25
C LEU A 200 -12.75 24.24 3.02
N THR A 201 -12.33 25.49 3.15
CA THR A 201 -12.13 26.37 2.00
C THR A 201 -10.86 25.99 1.23
N ASP A 202 -10.77 26.34 -0.05
CA ASP A 202 -9.57 26.10 -0.87
C ASP A 202 -8.28 26.63 -0.22
N ALA A 203 -8.37 27.78 0.45
CA ALA A 203 -7.24 28.38 1.16
C ALA A 203 -6.81 27.55 2.38
N GLN A 204 -7.77 26.97 3.12
CA GLN A 204 -7.50 26.08 4.26
C GLN A 204 -6.91 24.75 3.77
N VAL A 205 -7.48 24.15 2.71
CA VAL A 205 -6.93 22.93 2.08
C VAL A 205 -5.47 23.15 1.69
N LYS A 206 -5.17 24.21 0.94
CA LYS A 206 -3.81 24.53 0.52
C LYS A 206 -2.86 24.71 1.70
N ARG A 207 -3.28 25.43 2.75
CA ARG A 207 -2.47 25.63 3.96
C ARG A 207 -2.18 24.29 4.66
N TYR A 208 -3.18 23.41 4.74
CA TYR A 208 -3.01 22.10 5.36
C TYR A 208 -2.04 21.23 4.56
N GLU A 209 -2.20 21.16 3.23
CA GLU A 209 -1.31 20.42 2.33
C GLU A 209 0.15 20.90 2.45
N GLU A 210 0.41 22.22 2.44
CA GLU A 210 1.75 22.79 2.62
C GLU A 210 2.40 22.34 3.94
N ILE A 211 1.61 22.23 5.02
CA ILE A 211 2.10 21.77 6.32
C ILE A 211 2.37 20.27 6.32
N LEU A 212 1.53 19.47 5.67
CA LEU A 212 1.77 18.03 5.53
C LEU A 212 3.03 17.76 4.71
N GLU A 213 3.24 18.48 3.60
CA GLU A 213 4.46 18.41 2.80
C GLU A 213 5.69 18.77 3.64
N GLN A 214 5.62 19.84 4.45
CA GLN A 214 6.72 20.22 5.33
C GLN A 214 7.01 19.15 6.39
N ARG A 215 5.97 18.57 7.01
CA ARG A 215 6.12 17.50 8.01
C ARG A 215 6.77 16.25 7.42
N GLU A 216 6.40 15.90 6.18
CA GLU A 216 7.02 14.79 5.49
C GLU A 216 8.50 15.08 5.18
N ALA A 217 8.80 16.27 4.68
CA ALA A 217 10.19 16.69 4.46
C ALA A 217 11.03 16.66 5.75
N ASP A 218 10.46 17.13 6.87
CA ASP A 218 11.11 17.10 8.18
C ASP A 218 11.37 15.66 8.66
N ARG A 219 10.40 14.76 8.45
CA ARG A 219 10.52 13.34 8.79
C ARG A 219 11.61 12.65 7.96
N ILE A 220 11.64 12.89 6.65
CA ILE A 220 12.69 12.40 5.75
C ILE A 220 14.07 12.90 6.19
N ASP A 221 14.21 14.20 6.47
CA ASP A 221 15.49 14.79 6.91
C ASP A 221 15.95 14.21 8.25
N ALA A 222 15.05 14.11 9.23
CA ALA A 222 15.35 13.52 10.53
C ALA A 222 15.78 12.05 10.41
N PHE A 223 15.07 11.26 9.62
CA PHE A 223 15.39 9.85 9.40
C PHE A 223 16.75 9.69 8.69
N ALA A 224 17.01 10.47 7.64
CA ALA A 224 18.28 10.47 6.93
C ALA A 224 19.46 10.85 7.84
N ARG A 225 19.28 11.85 8.72
CA ARG A 225 20.30 12.27 9.71
C ARG A 225 20.60 11.17 10.72
N MET A 226 19.56 10.50 11.22
CA MET A 226 19.73 9.38 12.15
C MET A 226 20.48 8.21 11.49
N SER A 227 20.12 7.89 10.25
CA SER A 227 20.81 6.86 9.45
C SER A 227 22.27 7.20 9.20
N ILE A 228 22.60 8.41 8.70
CA ILE A 228 23.99 8.77 8.43
C ILE A 228 24.83 8.84 9.71
N SER A 229 24.27 9.28 10.84
CA SER A 229 24.95 9.25 12.14
C SER A 229 25.25 7.82 12.57
N THR A 230 24.31 6.89 12.34
CA THR A 230 24.47 5.48 12.69
C THR A 230 25.54 4.81 11.83
N ILE A 231 25.58 5.11 10.53
CA ILE A 231 26.60 4.63 9.60
C ILE A 231 27.97 5.21 9.96
N ASP A 232 28.06 6.51 10.26
CA ASP A 232 29.31 7.17 10.65
C ASP A 232 29.90 6.56 11.93
N ASP A 233 29.08 6.34 12.96
CA ASP A 233 29.51 5.69 14.19
C ASP A 233 29.98 4.25 13.95
N HIS A 234 29.40 3.55 12.97
CA HIS A 234 29.81 2.20 12.61
C HIS A 234 31.11 2.18 11.80
N LEU A 235 31.21 2.97 10.73
CA LEU A 235 32.28 2.89 9.73
C LEU A 235 33.42 3.88 9.94
N ARG A 236 33.27 4.86 10.85
CA ARG A 236 34.20 5.98 11.08
C ARG A 236 34.48 6.72 9.78
N LEU A 237 33.46 7.37 9.22
CA LEU A 237 33.55 7.99 7.90
C LEU A 237 34.45 9.22 7.94
N THR A 238 35.15 9.48 6.83
CA THR A 238 35.75 10.80 6.60
C THR A 238 34.66 11.84 6.27
N PRO A 239 34.94 13.16 6.41
CA PRO A 239 33.96 14.18 6.05
C PRO A 239 33.45 14.09 4.60
N ASP A 240 34.33 13.78 3.64
CA ASP A 240 33.96 13.60 2.23
C ASP A 240 33.02 12.38 2.04
N GLN A 241 33.35 11.24 2.65
CA GLN A 241 32.51 10.05 2.63
C GLN A 241 31.14 10.32 3.27
N LYS A 242 31.11 10.99 4.42
CA LYS A 242 29.88 11.35 5.12
C LYS A 242 28.98 12.25 4.27
N SER A 243 29.56 13.21 3.56
CA SER A 243 28.81 14.07 2.64
C SER A 243 28.21 13.28 1.47
N LYS A 244 28.99 12.40 0.84
CA LYS A 244 28.52 11.60 -0.31
C LYS A 244 27.46 10.58 0.08
N LEU A 245 27.70 9.83 1.16
CA LEU A 245 26.71 8.88 1.69
C LEU A 245 25.48 9.60 2.24
N GLY A 246 25.64 10.79 2.83
CA GLY A 246 24.51 11.60 3.30
C GLY A 246 23.54 11.95 2.15
N ALA A 247 24.06 12.30 0.98
CA ALA A 247 23.23 12.56 -0.20
C ALA A 247 22.48 11.30 -0.67
N ILE A 248 23.15 10.13 -0.70
CA ILE A 248 22.51 8.85 -1.03
C ILE A 248 21.40 8.54 -0.03
N VAL A 249 21.71 8.56 1.27
CA VAL A 249 20.76 8.24 2.34
C VAL A 249 19.56 9.18 2.33
N GLN A 250 19.76 10.47 2.07
CA GLN A 250 18.67 11.44 1.97
C GLN A 250 17.75 11.14 0.76
N ALA A 251 18.33 10.85 -0.41
CA ALA A 251 17.56 10.45 -1.58
C ALA A 251 16.80 9.13 -1.32
N SER A 252 17.46 8.12 -0.73
CA SER A 252 16.82 6.86 -0.35
C SER A 252 15.67 7.04 0.63
N ALA A 253 15.83 7.92 1.63
CA ALA A 253 14.76 8.20 2.59
C ALA A 253 13.57 8.89 1.88
N ALA A 254 13.83 9.85 0.99
CA ALA A 254 12.77 10.51 0.24
C ALA A 254 11.99 9.54 -0.66
N ASP A 255 12.68 8.57 -1.28
CA ASP A 255 12.06 7.64 -2.23
C ASP A 255 11.40 6.43 -1.55
N TYR A 256 11.89 6.00 -0.38
CA TYR A 256 11.56 4.69 0.19
C TYR A 256 11.15 4.69 1.67
N LEU A 257 11.09 5.83 2.37
CA LEU A 257 10.78 5.82 3.81
C LEU A 257 9.41 5.19 4.10
N GLU A 258 8.38 5.49 3.30
CA GLU A 258 7.06 4.88 3.47
C GLU A 258 7.10 3.36 3.31
N ASP A 259 7.83 2.86 2.31
CA ASP A 259 8.03 1.43 2.08
C ASP A 259 8.77 0.73 3.23
N VAL A 260 9.79 1.41 3.77
CA VAL A 260 10.59 0.96 4.92
C VAL A 260 9.69 0.85 6.16
N GLN A 261 8.87 1.88 6.43
CA GLN A 261 7.94 1.88 7.57
C GLN A 261 6.85 0.83 7.41
N ARG A 262 6.36 0.61 6.19
CA ARG A 262 5.40 -0.45 5.89
C ARG A 262 5.98 -1.84 6.14
N TYR A 263 7.22 -2.07 5.72
CA TYR A 263 7.83 -3.39 5.79
C TYR A 263 8.35 -3.74 7.20
N TRP A 264 8.88 -2.77 7.94
CA TRP A 264 9.48 -2.99 9.28
C TRP A 264 8.68 -2.38 10.44
N GLY A 265 7.61 -1.63 10.17
CA GLY A 265 6.84 -0.89 11.17
C GLY A 265 7.57 0.36 11.68
N ASP A 266 7.14 0.84 12.86
CA ASP A 266 7.74 2.00 13.53
C ASP A 266 9.01 1.66 14.33
N TYR A 267 9.47 0.41 14.27
CA TYR A 267 10.63 -0.06 15.01
C TYR A 267 11.89 -0.04 14.15
N PHE A 268 12.82 0.84 14.51
CA PHE A 268 14.01 1.10 13.72
C PHE A 268 15.27 0.56 14.39
N GLU A 269 15.67 -0.65 13.99
CA GLU A 269 16.93 -1.24 14.44
C GLU A 269 18.15 -0.58 13.79
N ARG A 270 19.30 -0.66 14.48
CA ARG A 270 20.57 -0.11 13.99
C ARG A 270 20.90 -0.58 12.57
N GLY A 271 20.76 -1.87 12.29
CA GLY A 271 21.05 -2.44 10.97
C GLY A 271 20.12 -1.90 9.89
N MET A 272 18.86 -1.70 10.22
CA MET A 272 17.85 -1.16 9.32
C MET A 272 18.17 0.31 8.97
N LEU A 273 18.52 1.13 9.96
CA LEU A 273 18.94 2.53 9.75
C LEU A 273 20.15 2.63 8.81
N MET A 274 21.12 1.73 8.96
CA MET A 274 22.30 1.68 8.08
C MET A 274 21.94 1.19 6.67
N SER A 275 20.93 0.33 6.54
CA SER A 275 20.58 -0.29 5.26
C SER A 275 20.01 0.67 4.21
N LEU A 276 19.56 1.89 4.58
CA LEU A 276 19.08 2.89 3.61
C LEU A 276 20.08 3.18 2.49
N VAL A 277 21.38 3.09 2.80
CA VAL A 277 22.44 3.32 1.83
C VAL A 277 22.47 2.24 0.74
N ASN A 278 21.88 1.07 0.99
CA ASN A 278 21.80 -0.05 0.05
C ASN A 278 20.78 0.20 -1.08
N ALA A 279 20.03 1.30 -1.08
CA ALA A 279 19.26 1.68 -2.28
C ALA A 279 20.16 2.06 -3.47
N ALA A 280 21.41 2.48 -3.19
CA ALA A 280 22.43 2.69 -4.20
C ALA A 280 22.99 1.38 -4.75
N GLU A 281 23.61 1.45 -5.93
CA GLU A 281 24.29 0.30 -6.52
C GLU A 281 25.64 0.03 -5.82
N GLU A 282 26.08 -1.23 -5.79
CA GLU A 282 27.30 -1.65 -5.10
C GLU A 282 28.55 -0.88 -5.58
N ASP A 283 28.68 -0.65 -6.88
CA ASP A 283 29.80 0.09 -7.46
C ASP A 283 29.85 1.55 -6.98
N GLU A 284 28.69 2.18 -6.77
CA GLU A 284 28.60 3.53 -6.24
C GLU A 284 29.07 3.59 -4.79
N LEU A 285 28.69 2.60 -3.98
CA LEU A 285 29.12 2.50 -2.58
C LEU A 285 30.62 2.24 -2.48
N LYS A 286 31.18 1.37 -3.32
CA LYS A 286 32.63 1.08 -3.37
C LYS A 286 33.46 2.27 -3.88
N ALA A 287 32.88 3.17 -4.67
CA ALA A 287 33.55 4.40 -5.07
C ALA A 287 33.70 5.41 -3.91
N ILE A 288 32.87 5.28 -2.87
CA ILE A 288 32.86 6.16 -1.69
C ILE A 288 33.61 5.51 -0.52
N LEU A 289 33.33 4.24 -0.25
CA LEU A 289 33.86 3.48 0.88
C LEU A 289 35.16 2.77 0.52
N THR A 290 36.04 2.61 1.51
CA THR A 290 37.12 1.64 1.39
C THR A 290 36.56 0.21 1.38
N GLU A 291 37.27 -0.74 0.79
CA GLU A 291 36.85 -2.16 0.73
C GLU A 291 36.46 -2.70 2.12
N LYS A 292 37.28 -2.44 3.15
CA LYS A 292 37.00 -2.85 4.53
C LYS A 292 35.74 -2.21 5.12
N GLN A 293 35.47 -0.94 4.79
CA GLN A 293 34.24 -0.26 5.24
C GLN A 293 33.03 -0.82 4.52
N PHE A 294 33.15 -1.12 3.22
CA PHE A 294 32.10 -1.73 2.43
C PHE A 294 31.73 -3.13 2.94
N ASP A 295 32.72 -4.00 3.16
CA ASP A 295 32.47 -5.34 3.71
C ASP A 295 31.78 -5.27 5.06
N ARG A 296 32.26 -4.38 5.95
CA ARG A 296 31.67 -4.20 7.28
C ARG A 296 30.24 -3.67 7.22
N LEU A 297 29.94 -2.76 6.28
CA LEU A 297 28.59 -2.28 6.03
C LEU A 297 27.69 -3.44 5.58
N ARG A 298 28.10 -4.19 4.56
CA ARG A 298 27.37 -5.34 4.02
C ARG A 298 27.04 -6.35 5.11
N ASP A 299 28.03 -6.72 5.93
CA ASP A 299 27.85 -7.67 7.02
C ASP A 299 26.85 -7.16 8.07
N ALA A 300 26.83 -5.84 8.32
CA ALA A 300 25.91 -5.22 9.27
C ALA A 300 24.48 -5.05 8.73
N THR A 301 24.29 -5.08 7.41
CA THR A 301 23.01 -4.87 6.74
C THR A 301 22.46 -6.11 6.06
N SER A 302 23.13 -7.27 6.14
CA SER A 302 22.81 -8.47 5.36
C SER A 302 21.37 -8.98 5.57
N ASN A 303 20.81 -8.79 6.77
CA ASN A 303 19.43 -9.19 7.07
C ASN A 303 18.38 -8.37 6.31
N PHE A 304 18.77 -7.25 5.72
CA PHE A 304 17.89 -6.32 5.01
C PHE A 304 18.10 -6.37 3.48
N ASP A 305 19.04 -7.19 2.99
CA ASP A 305 19.41 -7.23 1.57
C ASP A 305 18.25 -7.68 0.69
N HIS A 306 17.41 -8.61 1.15
CA HIS A 306 16.24 -9.07 0.41
C HIS A 306 15.29 -7.91 0.03
N PHE A 307 15.01 -7.02 0.99
CA PHE A 307 14.16 -5.84 0.76
C PHE A 307 14.77 -4.93 -0.32
N TRP A 308 16.06 -4.60 -0.19
CA TRP A 308 16.74 -3.71 -1.14
C TRP A 308 16.94 -4.35 -2.51
N ASP A 309 17.18 -5.66 -2.58
CA ASP A 309 17.22 -6.41 -3.84
C ASP A 309 15.90 -6.32 -4.59
N GLN A 310 14.77 -6.48 -3.90
CA GLN A 310 13.45 -6.32 -4.50
C GLN A 310 13.27 -4.90 -5.04
N LYS A 311 13.60 -3.86 -4.27
CA LYS A 311 13.47 -2.46 -4.70
C LYS A 311 14.36 -2.13 -5.91
N ARG A 312 15.63 -2.59 -5.91
CA ARG A 312 16.54 -2.45 -7.06
C ARG A 312 16.02 -3.18 -8.30
N ARG A 313 15.51 -4.41 -8.17
CA ARG A 313 14.91 -5.17 -9.27
C ARG A 313 13.71 -4.43 -9.87
N LEU A 314 12.82 -3.91 -9.03
CA LEU A 314 11.67 -3.12 -9.46
C LEU A 314 12.09 -1.83 -10.18
N ARG A 315 13.11 -1.12 -9.67
CA ARG A 315 13.67 0.08 -10.32
C ARG A 315 14.19 -0.24 -11.73
N ARG A 316 15.06 -1.25 -11.86
CA ARG A 316 15.62 -1.68 -13.16
C ARG A 316 14.53 -2.14 -14.14
N ALA A 317 13.48 -2.82 -13.64
CA ALA A 317 12.35 -3.21 -14.46
C ALA A 317 11.56 -2.00 -14.97
N LYS A 318 11.31 -0.99 -14.12
CA LYS A 318 10.64 0.27 -14.49
C LYS A 318 11.46 1.06 -15.52
N GLU A 319 12.78 1.17 -15.33
CA GLU A 319 13.69 1.84 -16.26
C GLU A 319 13.67 1.18 -17.65
N LYS A 320 13.85 -0.15 -17.70
CA LYS A 320 13.78 -0.93 -18.94
C LYS A 320 12.42 -0.84 -19.63
N ALA A 321 11.33 -0.80 -18.87
CA ALA A 321 9.99 -0.59 -19.43
C ALA A 321 9.82 0.82 -20.01
N SER A 322 10.43 1.83 -19.38
CA SER A 322 10.41 3.22 -19.87
C SER A 322 11.22 3.39 -21.16
N GLU A 323 12.37 2.72 -21.27
CA GLU A 323 13.20 2.72 -22.48
C GLU A 323 12.44 2.08 -23.65
N ARG A 324 11.84 0.91 -23.44
CA ARG A 324 11.02 0.25 -24.47
C ARG A 324 9.84 1.10 -24.95
N ARG A 325 9.23 1.90 -24.08
CA ARG A 325 8.16 2.84 -24.46
C ARG A 325 8.71 3.96 -25.34
N LYS A 326 9.85 4.55 -24.96
CA LYS A 326 10.52 5.57 -25.77
C LYS A 326 10.92 5.03 -27.14
N ASP A 327 11.43 3.80 -27.19
CA ASP A 327 11.81 3.15 -28.44
C ASP A 327 10.59 2.85 -29.31
N SER A 328 9.49 2.35 -28.73
CA SER A 328 8.25 2.09 -29.47
C SER A 328 7.59 3.38 -29.98
N ASP A 329 7.62 4.45 -29.20
CA ASP A 329 7.08 5.75 -29.62
C ASP A 329 7.96 6.39 -30.70
N ALA A 330 9.28 6.24 -30.60
CA ALA A 330 10.23 6.66 -31.64
C ALA A 330 10.05 5.87 -32.94
N GLU A 331 9.80 4.56 -32.85
CA GLU A 331 9.51 3.69 -34.00
C GLU A 331 8.21 4.11 -34.68
N LYS A 332 7.13 4.33 -33.93
CA LYS A 332 5.86 4.85 -34.47
C LYS A 332 6.01 6.23 -35.10
N GLU A 333 6.84 7.11 -34.53
CA GLU A 333 7.10 8.43 -35.11
C GLU A 333 7.88 8.33 -36.42
N TYR A 334 8.84 7.41 -36.50
CA TYR A 334 9.58 7.10 -37.72
C TYR A 334 8.65 6.54 -38.81
N GLU A 335 7.82 5.54 -38.48
CA GLU A 335 6.82 4.97 -39.40
C GLU A 335 5.85 6.04 -39.91
N LYS A 336 5.42 6.97 -39.05
CA LYS A 336 4.53 8.07 -39.45
C LYS A 336 5.22 9.07 -40.38
N LYS A 337 6.52 9.31 -40.21
CA LYS A 337 7.33 10.16 -41.11
C LYS A 337 7.60 9.47 -42.44
N GLU A 338 7.81 8.15 -42.44
CA GLU A 338 7.99 7.37 -43.66
C GLU A 338 6.67 7.22 -44.45
N ALA A 339 5.55 7.09 -43.75
CA ALA A 339 4.21 7.02 -44.34
C ALA A 339 3.66 8.39 -44.78
N ALA A 340 4.29 9.51 -44.39
CA ALA A 340 3.93 10.82 -44.89
C ALA A 340 4.32 10.89 -46.39
N PRO A 341 3.36 11.07 -47.32
CA PRO A 341 3.68 11.15 -48.73
C PRO A 341 4.68 12.28 -48.95
N ALA A 342 5.79 11.99 -49.64
CA ALA A 342 6.87 12.93 -49.90
C ALA A 342 6.30 14.28 -50.37
N GLU A 343 6.37 15.26 -49.48
CA GLU A 343 5.91 16.64 -49.70
C GLU A 343 6.86 17.27 -50.73
N GLY A 344 6.59 16.99 -52.01
CA GLY A 344 7.49 17.25 -53.12
C GLY A 344 7.11 16.55 -54.42
N ALA A 345 6.24 15.53 -54.38
CA ALA A 345 5.56 15.09 -55.58
C ALA A 345 4.45 16.09 -55.93
N GLU A 346 4.83 17.19 -56.60
CA GLU A 346 3.90 18.07 -57.31
C GLU A 346 2.99 17.22 -58.19
N ILE A 347 1.80 16.92 -57.69
CA ILE A 347 0.70 16.47 -58.52
C ILE A 347 0.40 17.65 -59.44
N ARG A 348 0.97 17.62 -60.64
CA ARG A 348 0.50 18.41 -61.78
C ARG A 348 -0.96 18.05 -62.02
N ARG A 349 -1.87 18.68 -61.28
CA ARG A 349 -3.30 18.66 -61.58
C ARG A 349 -3.46 19.36 -62.92
N ALA A 350 -3.57 18.54 -63.96
CA ALA A 350 -4.13 18.97 -65.22
C ALA A 350 -5.49 19.63 -64.93
N ILE A 351 -5.57 20.92 -65.22
CA ILE A 351 -6.82 21.66 -65.29
C ILE A 351 -7.63 21.02 -66.44
N ILE A 352 -8.53 20.10 -66.10
CA ILE A 352 -9.57 19.65 -67.04
C ILE A 352 -10.76 20.58 -66.84
N GLY A 353 -11.03 21.33 -67.90
CA GLY A 353 -12.03 22.39 -67.95
C GLY A 353 -13.46 21.90 -67.76
N ALA A 354 -14.30 22.89 -67.46
CA ALA A 354 -15.74 22.79 -67.34
C ALA A 354 -16.37 22.13 -68.58
N GLY A 355 -17.03 20.99 -68.38
CA GLY A 355 -17.84 20.33 -69.40
C GLY A 355 -18.31 18.98 -68.88
N GLY A 356 -19.61 18.86 -68.61
CA GLY A 356 -20.21 17.67 -67.99
C GLY A 356 -19.93 16.36 -68.76
N GLY A 357 -19.69 15.30 -68.00
CA GLY A 357 -19.52 13.95 -68.54
C GLY A 357 -19.44 12.92 -67.42
N VAL A 358 -20.36 11.97 -67.45
CA VAL A 358 -20.49 10.81 -66.56
C VAL A 358 -19.19 9.99 -66.54
N ILE A 359 -18.72 9.59 -65.36
CA ILE A 359 -17.64 8.59 -65.21
C ILE A 359 -18.21 7.33 -64.55
N ARG A 360 -18.12 6.24 -65.31
CA ARG A 360 -18.37 4.85 -64.93
C ARG A 360 -17.08 4.31 -64.30
N VAL A 361 -17.17 3.65 -63.14
CA VAL A 361 -16.02 2.97 -62.51
C VAL A 361 -16.08 1.49 -62.89
N GLU A 362 -15.13 1.04 -63.70
CA GLU A 362 -14.83 -0.38 -63.89
C GLU A 362 -13.68 -0.77 -62.96
N GLY A 363 -13.92 -1.75 -62.07
CA GLY A 363 -12.89 -2.45 -61.29
C GLY A 363 -12.63 -1.90 -59.88
N GLY A 364 -13.03 -2.66 -58.85
CA GLY A 364 -12.48 -2.59 -57.50
C GLY A 364 -13.32 -1.85 -56.46
N ASN A 365 -14.01 -2.63 -55.62
CA ASN A 365 -14.69 -2.31 -54.35
C ASN A 365 -14.79 -0.83 -53.94
N GLY A 366 -15.88 -0.20 -54.38
CA GLY A 366 -16.21 1.19 -54.03
C GLY A 366 -16.72 1.33 -52.59
N ILE A 367 -16.33 2.43 -51.94
CA ILE A 367 -17.02 3.00 -50.79
C ILE A 367 -17.80 4.21 -51.29
N ILE A 368 -19.13 4.16 -51.15
CA ILE A 368 -20.04 5.28 -51.43
C ILE A 368 -20.21 6.06 -50.13
N ILE A 369 -19.79 7.32 -50.11
CA ILE A 369 -20.18 8.26 -49.05
C ILE A 369 -21.31 9.12 -49.62
N LYS A 370 -22.53 8.86 -49.16
CA LYS A 370 -23.66 9.78 -49.29
C LYS A 370 -24.14 10.15 -47.89
N GLY A 371 -24.21 11.45 -47.65
CA GLY A 371 -24.65 12.01 -46.38
C GLY A 371 -26.17 11.99 -46.19
N ASN A 372 -26.50 12.20 -44.92
CA ASN A 372 -27.75 12.55 -44.27
C ASN A 372 -28.77 11.45 -43.90
N ALA A 373 -29.05 11.46 -42.59
CA ALA A 373 -30.24 11.06 -41.86
C ALA A 373 -30.69 9.59 -41.98
N GLY A 374 -30.45 8.82 -40.92
CA GLY A 374 -31.09 7.52 -40.67
C GLY A 374 -30.09 6.48 -40.18
N GLY A 375 -30.36 5.89 -39.01
CA GLY A 375 -29.45 4.99 -38.31
C GLY A 375 -28.99 3.78 -39.14
N VAL A 376 -27.73 3.40 -38.94
CA VAL A 376 -27.12 2.22 -39.55
C VAL A 376 -27.18 1.07 -38.54
N LYS A 377 -27.82 -0.04 -38.93
CA LYS A 377 -27.68 -1.35 -38.29
C LYS A 377 -26.55 -2.10 -39.00
N ILE A 378 -25.54 -2.50 -38.24
CA ILE A 378 -24.52 -3.45 -38.70
C ILE A 378 -25.11 -4.85 -38.42
N ILE A 379 -25.15 -5.70 -39.45
CA ILE A 379 -25.48 -7.11 -39.31
C ILE A 379 -24.18 -7.86 -39.53
N ASP A 380 -23.62 -8.43 -38.46
CA ASP A 380 -22.49 -9.34 -38.54
C ASP A 380 -22.98 -10.70 -39.06
N GLU A 381 -22.38 -11.19 -40.14
CA GLU A 381 -22.54 -12.57 -40.58
C GLU A 381 -21.75 -13.50 -39.66
N PRO A 382 -22.32 -14.62 -39.20
CA PRO A 382 -21.61 -15.58 -38.36
C PRO A 382 -20.55 -16.33 -39.19
N LYS A 383 -19.29 -16.24 -38.77
CA LYS A 383 -18.20 -17.08 -39.26
C LYS A 383 -18.48 -18.56 -38.94
N GLU A 384 -18.46 -19.40 -39.98
CA GLU A 384 -18.50 -20.86 -39.87
C GLU A 384 -17.35 -21.39 -39.00
N ALA A 385 -17.67 -22.34 -38.12
CA ALA A 385 -16.72 -23.04 -37.28
C ALA A 385 -15.93 -24.09 -38.10
N PRO A 386 -14.62 -24.24 -37.89
CA PRO A 386 -13.83 -25.28 -38.56
C PRO A 386 -14.18 -26.69 -38.03
N PRO A 387 -14.09 -27.74 -38.86
CA PRO A 387 -14.46 -29.10 -38.49
C PRO A 387 -13.49 -29.73 -37.48
N ALA A 388 -14.05 -30.53 -36.57
CA ALA A 388 -13.33 -31.27 -35.54
C ALA A 388 -12.44 -32.39 -36.13
N VAL A 389 -11.21 -32.49 -35.62
CA VAL A 389 -10.25 -33.56 -35.93
C VAL A 389 -10.58 -34.81 -35.11
N PRO A 390 -10.57 -36.03 -35.68
CA PRO A 390 -10.79 -37.27 -34.94
C PRO A 390 -9.60 -37.60 -34.03
N GLN A 391 -9.89 -38.04 -32.80
CA GLN A 391 -8.90 -38.69 -31.93
C GLN A 391 -8.85 -40.17 -32.27
N ASP A 392 -7.69 -40.65 -32.74
CA ASP A 392 -7.39 -42.07 -32.86
C ASP A 392 -6.89 -42.65 -31.52
N GLN A 393 -7.20 -43.93 -31.35
CA GLN A 393 -7.01 -44.79 -30.17
C GLN A 393 -5.56 -45.16 -29.86
#